data_AF-A0A803P023-F1
#
_entry.id   AF-A0A803P023-F1
#
_cell.length_a   1.000
_cell.length_b   1.000
_cell.length_c   1.000
_cell.angle_alpha   90.00
_cell.angle_beta   90.00
_cell.angle_gamma   90.00
#
_symmetry.space_group_name_H-M   'P 1'
#
loop_
_entity.id
_entity.type
_entity.pdbx_description
1 polymer ?
#
loop_
_entity_poly.entity_id
_entity_poly.type
_entity_poly.pdbx_seq_one_letter_code
_entity_poly.pdbx_strand_id
1 'polypeptide(L)'
;MSRPGDWNCRSCQHLNFQRRESCQRCGDPRSGDRGDFGAFGGGRGSSNSFAFATTGSDVRPGDWSGCNEHNFASRIECFRCNAPRDSY
;
A
#
# COMPACT_ATOMS: atom_id res chain seq x y z
N MET A 1 -16.40 -27.72 6.98
CA MET A 1 -17.49 -27.21 6.11
C MET A 1 -17.26 -25.73 5.88
N SER A 2 -17.23 -25.27 4.62
CA SER A 2 -17.17 -23.84 4.28
C SER A 2 -18.53 -23.21 4.57
N ARG A 3 -18.57 -22.13 5.35
CA ARG A 3 -19.81 -21.40 5.62
C ARG A 3 -20.17 -20.52 4.42
N PRO A 4 -21.46 -20.23 4.20
CA PRO A 4 -21.86 -19.24 3.21
C PRO A 4 -21.15 -17.91 3.51
N GLY A 5 -20.33 -17.43 2.56
CA GLY A 5 -19.56 -16.19 2.70
C GLY A 5 -18.05 -16.38 2.88
N ASP A 6 -17.57 -17.58 3.19
CA ASP A 6 -16.14 -17.89 3.15
C ASP A 6 -15.64 -17.82 1.70
N TRP A 7 -14.42 -17.33 1.50
CA TRP A 7 -13.89 -17.04 0.16
C TRP A 7 -12.51 -17.66 -0.06
N ASN A 8 -12.30 -18.24 -1.23
CA ASN A 8 -10.99 -18.73 -1.63
C ASN A 8 -10.12 -17.60 -2.18
N CYS A 9 -8.89 -17.52 -1.69
CA CYS A 9 -7.90 -16.59 -2.21
C CYS A 9 -7.56 -16.93 -3.67
N ARG A 10 -7.60 -15.95 -4.57
CA ARG A 10 -7.30 -16.17 -5.99
C ARG A 10 -5.83 -16.42 -6.28
N SER A 11 -4.94 -15.97 -5.39
CA SER A 11 -3.49 -16.10 -5.52
C SER A 11 -2.99 -17.44 -5.02
N CYS A 12 -3.38 -17.86 -3.81
CA CYS A 12 -2.88 -19.08 -3.18
C CYS A 12 -3.94 -20.17 -2.93
N GLN A 13 -5.18 -19.97 -3.39
CA GLN A 13 -6.31 -20.91 -3.25
C GLN A 13 -6.65 -21.31 -1.81
N HIS A 14 -6.18 -20.54 -0.83
CA HIS A 14 -6.48 -20.77 0.57
C HIS A 14 -7.89 -20.26 0.91
N LEU A 15 -8.67 -21.07 1.64
CA LEU A 15 -10.02 -20.71 2.12
C LEU A 15 -9.91 -19.72 3.28
N ASN A 16 -10.52 -18.55 3.16
CA ASN A 16 -10.57 -17.51 4.18
C ASN A 16 -11.98 -17.31 4.71
N PHE A 17 -12.08 -16.94 5.99
CA PHE A 17 -13.37 -16.63 6.61
C PHE A 17 -13.96 -15.33 6.06
N GLN A 18 -15.28 -15.27 5.92
CA GLN A 18 -16.02 -14.11 5.40
C GLN A 18 -15.59 -12.76 5.99
N ARG A 19 -15.31 -12.72 7.30
CA ARG A 19 -14.91 -11.50 8.03
C ARG A 19 -13.55 -10.94 7.63
N ARG A 20 -12.74 -11.68 6.87
CA ARG A 20 -11.40 -11.26 6.48
C ARG A 20 -11.45 -10.53 5.16
N GLU A 21 -10.85 -9.35 5.13
CA GLU A 21 -10.64 -8.56 3.93
C GLU A 21 -9.35 -8.91 3.19
N SER A 22 -8.47 -9.70 3.82
CA SER A 22 -7.19 -10.16 3.27
C SER A 22 -6.92 -11.63 3.58
N CYS A 23 -6.13 -12.28 2.72
CA CYS A 23 -5.84 -13.69 2.86
C CYS A 23 -4.93 -13.92 4.07
N GLN A 24 -5.31 -14.83 4.95
CA GLN A 24 -4.51 -15.18 6.13
C GLN A 24 -3.20 -15.90 5.81
N ARG A 25 -3.01 -16.37 4.57
CA ARG A 25 -1.78 -17.06 4.14
C ARG A 25 -0.82 -16.14 3.39
N CYS A 26 -1.31 -15.37 2.41
CA CYS A 26 -0.46 -14.54 1.55
C CYS A 26 -0.73 -13.03 1.68
N GLY A 27 -1.74 -12.61 2.43
CA GLY A 27 -2.11 -11.20 2.58
C GLY A 27 -2.93 -10.62 1.44
N ASP A 28 -3.19 -11.38 0.36
CA ASP A 28 -3.91 -10.84 -0.80
C ASP A 28 -5.34 -10.40 -0.45
N PRO A 29 -5.78 -9.22 -0.94
CA PRO A 29 -7.10 -8.68 -0.62
C PRO A 29 -8.22 -9.54 -1.22
N ARG A 30 -9.34 -9.63 -0.49
CA ARG A 30 -10.56 -10.27 -0.95
C ARG A 30 -11.02 -9.56 -2.20
N SER A 31 -11.09 -10.29 -3.30
CA SER A 31 -11.38 -9.73 -4.62
C SER A 31 -12.86 -9.41 -4.88
N GLY A 32 -13.65 -9.17 -3.83
CA GLY A 32 -15.09 -9.35 -3.85
C GLY A 32 -15.97 -8.15 -3.48
N ASP A 33 -15.42 -7.01 -3.05
CA ASP A 33 -16.24 -5.87 -2.66
C ASP A 33 -15.72 -4.59 -3.33
N ARG A 34 -16.18 -4.36 -4.56
CA ARG A 34 -16.42 -3.00 -5.05
C ARG A 34 -17.60 -2.44 -4.25
N GLY A 35 -17.30 -1.88 -3.09
CA GLY A 35 -18.06 -0.74 -2.60
C GLY A 35 -17.71 0.45 -3.49
N ASP A 36 -18.54 0.65 -4.52
CA ASP A 36 -18.63 1.86 -5.30
C ASP A 36 -18.79 3.06 -4.35
N PHE A 37 -17.72 3.85 -4.20
CA PHE A 37 -17.84 5.27 -3.85
C PHE A 37 -17.24 6.07 -4.99
N GLY A 38 -18.09 6.37 -5.96
CA GLY A 38 -18.13 7.70 -6.58
C GLY A 38 -17.00 8.03 -7.54
N ALA A 39 -17.30 7.87 -8.83
CA ALA A 39 -16.63 8.52 -9.92
C ALA A 39 -16.54 10.05 -9.72
N PHE A 40 -15.31 10.58 -9.65
CA PHE A 40 -15.00 11.93 -10.11
C PHE A 40 -13.88 11.81 -11.14
N GLY A 41 -14.21 12.19 -12.38
CA GLY A 41 -13.25 12.73 -13.34
C GLY A 41 -12.15 11.79 -13.85
N GLY A 42 -12.09 11.63 -15.17
CA GLY A 42 -10.85 11.19 -15.79
C GLY A 42 -9.68 12.07 -15.35
N GLY A 43 -8.74 11.50 -14.60
CA GLY A 43 -7.54 12.20 -14.16
C GLY A 43 -7.01 11.71 -12.81
N ARG A 44 -6.14 10.70 -12.85
CA ARG A 44 -5.05 10.40 -11.89
C ARG A 44 -5.26 10.88 -10.43
N GLY A 45 -5.63 9.95 -9.54
CA GLY A 45 -5.29 10.01 -8.10
C GLY A 45 -6.34 10.68 -7.20
N SER A 46 -7.23 9.87 -6.64
CA SER A 46 -8.20 10.29 -5.60
C SER A 46 -7.50 10.79 -4.35
N SER A 47 -7.59 12.10 -4.18
CA SER A 47 -7.51 12.78 -2.90
C SER A 47 -8.90 12.74 -2.26
N ASN A 48 -9.03 12.16 -1.06
CA ASN A 48 -10.13 12.49 -0.17
C ASN A 48 -9.57 12.80 1.22
N SER A 49 -9.42 14.09 1.46
CA SER A 49 -9.01 14.74 2.68
C SER A 49 -10.23 14.96 3.58
N PHE A 50 -10.30 14.25 4.71
CA PHE A 50 -10.71 14.90 5.97
C PHE A 50 -9.43 15.40 6.65
N ALA A 51 -8.96 16.51 6.09
CA ALA A 51 -8.17 17.59 6.65
C ALA A 51 -7.17 17.26 7.79
N PHE A 52 -5.94 16.97 7.41
CA PHE A 52 -4.89 17.96 7.63
C PHE A 52 -3.91 17.94 6.45
N ALA A 53 -3.78 19.12 5.84
CA ALA A 53 -2.65 19.65 5.11
C ALA A 53 -1.69 18.72 4.33
N THR A 54 -1.46 19.17 3.11
CA THR A 54 -0.24 19.02 2.29
C THR A 54 -0.18 17.79 1.39
N THR A 55 -0.28 18.09 0.10
CA THR A 55 0.68 17.66 -0.92
C THR A 55 2.06 17.39 -0.32
N GLY A 56 2.26 16.20 0.21
CA GLY A 56 3.53 15.77 0.75
C GLY A 56 3.66 14.33 0.33
N SER A 57 4.58 14.05 -0.58
CA SER A 57 5.12 12.71 -0.76
C SER A 57 5.20 12.05 0.61
N ASP A 58 4.75 10.80 0.74
CA ASP A 58 4.68 10.03 2.00
C ASP A 58 6.05 9.76 2.67
N VAL A 59 7.04 10.63 2.39
CA VAL A 59 8.39 10.72 2.92
C VAL A 59 8.31 11.16 4.37
N ARG A 60 8.58 10.22 5.26
CA ARG A 60 8.61 10.50 6.70
C ARG A 60 9.85 11.32 7.04
N PRO A 61 9.81 12.12 8.11
CA PRO A 61 11.01 12.75 8.64
C PRO A 61 12.11 11.71 8.87
N GLY A 62 13.26 11.91 8.25
CA GLY A 62 14.41 11.00 8.31
C GLY A 62 14.59 10.13 7.07
N ASP A 63 13.55 9.95 6.26
CA ASP A 63 13.70 9.38 4.92
C ASP A 63 14.48 10.35 4.04
N TRP A 64 15.25 9.81 3.12
CA TRP A 64 16.18 10.59 2.30
C TRP A 64 16.12 10.13 0.84
N SER A 65 16.46 11.03 -0.07
CA SER A 65 16.42 10.76 -1.51
C SER A 65 17.83 10.60 -2.06
N GLY A 66 18.03 9.57 -2.87
CA GLY A 66 19.29 9.30 -3.57
C GLY A 66 18.97 8.81 -4.97
N CYS A 67 19.65 9.34 -6.00
CA CYS A 67 19.42 9.01 -7.42
C CYS A 67 17.95 9.09 -7.91
N ASN A 68 17.20 10.11 -7.47
CA ASN A 68 15.76 10.31 -7.75
C ASN A 68 14.85 9.21 -7.18
N GLU A 69 15.34 8.49 -6.18
CA GLU A 69 14.65 7.36 -5.57
C GLU A 69 14.54 7.54 -4.05
N HIS A 70 13.45 7.04 -3.48
CA HIS A 70 13.13 7.22 -2.06
C HIS A 70 13.80 6.14 -1.19
N ASN A 71 14.53 6.56 -0.17
CA ASN A 71 15.17 5.66 0.77
C ASN A 71 14.62 5.89 2.18
N PHE A 72 14.27 4.79 2.85
CA PHE A 72 13.81 4.81 4.24
C PHE A 72 14.91 5.31 5.19
N ALA A 73 14.52 5.96 6.28
CA ALA A 73 15.42 6.49 7.30
C ALA A 73 16.38 5.46 7.92
N SER A 74 16.00 4.18 7.89
CA SER A 74 16.81 3.06 8.37
C SER A 74 17.98 2.72 7.46
N ARG A 75 17.99 3.23 6.21
CA ARG A 75 19.07 2.96 5.26
C ARG A 75 20.16 4.01 5.36
N ILE A 76 21.39 3.53 5.41
CA ILE A 76 22.62 4.34 5.31
C ILE A 76 23.15 4.45 3.88
N GLU A 77 22.63 3.64 2.97
CA GLU A 77 22.99 3.58 1.56
C GLU A 77 21.75 3.51 0.68
N CYS A 78 21.85 4.02 -0.55
CA CYS A 78 20.74 4.04 -1.49
C CYS A 78 20.43 2.63 -1.96
N PHE A 79 19.17 2.23 -1.99
CA PHE A 79 18.81 0.86 -2.38
C PHE A 79 19.07 0.55 -3.85
N ARG A 80 19.17 1.58 -4.68
CA ARG A 80 19.32 1.45 -6.14
C ARG A 80 20.77 1.54 -6.60
N CYS A 81 21.54 2.45 -6.03
CA CYS A 81 22.93 2.72 -6.46
C CYS A 81 23.98 2.52 -5.36
N ASN A 82 23.59 2.11 -4.16
CA ASN A 82 24.47 1.92 -3.01
C ASN A 82 25.28 3.16 -2.57
N ALA A 83 24.95 4.34 -3.08
CA ALA A 83 25.58 5.57 -2.63
C ALA A 83 25.26 5.82 -1.14
N PRO A 84 26.23 6.25 -0.31
CA PRO A 84 25.98 6.57 1.09
C PRO A 84 25.02 7.75 1.23
N ARG A 85 24.26 7.77 2.33
CA ARG A 85 23.46 8.92 2.74
C ARG A 85 24.42 10.07 3.04
N ASP A 86 24.26 11.20 2.34
CA ASP A 86 25.02 12.41 2.63
C ASP A 86 24.68 12.90 4.04
N SER A 87 25.61 12.71 4.98
CA SER A 87 25.53 13.17 6.35
C SER A 87 26.21 14.53 6.45
N TYR A 88 25.43 15.61 6.37
CA TYR A 88 25.86 16.97 6.74
C TYR A 88 24.90 17.56 7.76
#